data_AF-A0A2X3FEK3-F1
#
_entry.id   AF-A0A2X3FEK3-F1
#
_cell.length_a   1.000
_cell.length_b   1.000
_cell.length_c   1.000
_cell.angle_alpha   90.00
_cell.angle_beta   90.00
_cell.angle_gamma   90.00
#
_symmetry.space_group_name_H-M   'P 1'
#
loop_
_entity.id
_entity.type
_entity.pdbx_description
1 polymer ?
#
loop_
_entity_poly.entity_id
_entity_poly.type
_entity_poly.pdbx_seq_one_letter_code
_entity_poly.pdbx_strand_id
1 'polypeptide(L)'
;MVDELGKLSAWANSHQDEAAGLLSTSTGLDKAIWLKTLARLPYGAERMTPAVYNEQQALADTFTRIGLLPVKVDVRSATWSLDKP
;
A
#
# COMPACT_ATOMS: atom_id res chain seq x y z
N MET A 1 -3.15 14.11 -5.72
CA MET A 1 -2.12 13.06 -5.79
C MET A 1 -2.70 11.69 -5.44
N VAL A 2 -3.23 11.48 -4.23
CA VAL A 2 -3.83 10.19 -3.84
C VAL A 2 -4.97 9.78 -4.80
N ASP A 3 -5.80 10.73 -5.24
CA ASP A 3 -6.88 10.43 -6.20
C ASP A 3 -6.36 9.92 -7.56
N GLU A 4 -5.28 10.51 -8.08
CA GLU A 4 -4.67 10.07 -9.34
C GLU A 4 -4.01 8.70 -9.20
N LEU A 5 -3.38 8.43 -8.04
CA LEU A 5 -2.88 7.09 -7.71
C LEU A 5 -4.03 6.07 -7.60
N GLY A 6 -5.18 6.48 -7.07
CA GLY A 6 -6.39 5.66 -7.02
C GLY A 6 -6.92 5.30 -8.41
N LYS A 7 -7.00 6.29 -9.31
CA LYS A 7 -7.38 6.05 -10.72
C LYS A 7 -6.41 5.10 -11.42
N LEU A 8 -5.10 5.31 -11.25
CA LEU A 8 -4.08 4.43 -11.81
C LEU A 8 -4.18 3.00 -11.26
N SER A 9 -4.42 2.87 -9.95
CA SER A 9 -4.61 1.57 -9.30
C SER A 9 -5.82 0.83 -9.86
N ALA A 10 -6.95 1.53 -10.04
CA ALA A 10 -8.15 0.96 -10.63
C ALA A 10 -7.95 0.52 -12.08
N TRP A 11 -7.23 1.32 -12.88
CA TRP A 11 -6.84 0.93 -14.22
C TRP A 11 -5.95 -0.32 -14.21
N ALA A 12 -4.88 -0.35 -13.41
CA ALA A 12 -3.95 -1.48 -13.36
C ALA A 12 -4.66 -2.78 -12.92
N ASN A 13 -5.61 -2.69 -12.00
CA ASN A 13 -6.40 -3.84 -11.54
C ASN A 13 -7.39 -4.36 -12.61
N SER A 14 -7.90 -3.49 -13.49
CA SER A 14 -8.81 -3.87 -14.58
C SER A 14 -8.08 -4.26 -15.87
N HIS A 15 -6.80 -3.88 -16.00
CA HIS A 15 -5.97 -4.09 -17.19
C HIS A 15 -4.69 -4.86 -16.83
N GLN A 16 -4.82 -5.95 -16.08
CA GLN A 16 -3.67 -6.65 -15.49
C GLN A 16 -2.68 -7.18 -16.54
N ASP A 17 -3.14 -7.58 -17.72
CA ASP A 17 -2.25 -8.04 -18.79
C ASP A 17 -1.38 -6.91 -19.35
N GLU A 18 -1.97 -5.74 -19.56
CA GLU A 18 -1.25 -4.55 -20.02
C GLU A 18 -0.29 -4.04 -18.93
N ALA A 19 -0.78 -3.94 -17.68
CA ALA A 19 0.03 -3.58 -16.53
C ALA A 19 1.23 -4.53 -16.33
N ALA A 20 1.03 -5.85 -16.52
CA ALA A 20 2.11 -6.83 -16.46
C ALA A 20 3.14 -6.63 -17.59
N GLY A 21 2.72 -6.23 -18.79
CA GLY A 21 3.61 -5.89 -19.90
C GLY A 21 4.49 -4.66 -19.59
N LEU A 22 3.90 -3.61 -19.02
CA LEU A 22 4.62 -2.41 -18.61
C LEU A 22 5.64 -2.73 -17.50
N LEU A 23 5.23 -3.49 -16.49
CA LEU A 23 6.10 -3.89 -15.38
C LEU A 23 7.22 -4.82 -15.86
N SER A 24 6.93 -5.74 -16.78
CA SER A 24 7.94 -6.61 -17.39
C SER A 24 9.02 -5.79 -18.10
N THR A 25 8.61 -4.81 -18.92
CA THR A 25 9.54 -3.91 -19.61
C THR A 25 10.39 -3.10 -18.64
N SER A 26 9.78 -2.55 -17.59
CA SER A 26 10.45 -1.70 -16.61
C SER A 26 11.43 -2.46 -15.72
N THR A 27 11.10 -3.72 -15.37
CA THR A 27 11.86 -4.51 -14.38
C THR A 27 12.75 -5.59 -14.97
N GLY A 28 12.55 -5.95 -16.24
CA GLY A 28 13.23 -7.07 -16.90
C GLY A 28 12.74 -8.46 -16.48
N LEU A 29 11.74 -8.55 -15.60
CA LEU A 29 11.14 -9.83 -15.20
C LEU A 29 10.11 -10.29 -16.23
N ASP A 30 9.94 -11.61 -16.37
CA ASP A 30 8.96 -12.19 -17.28
C ASP A 30 7.52 -11.74 -16.97
N LYS A 31 6.73 -11.46 -18.00
CA LYS A 31 5.33 -11.01 -17.88
C LYS A 31 4.48 -11.98 -17.04
N ALA A 32 4.70 -13.29 -17.13
CA ALA A 32 3.97 -14.29 -16.36
C ALA A 32 4.21 -14.17 -14.85
N ILE A 33 5.39 -13.70 -14.43
CA ILE A 33 5.67 -13.39 -13.01
C ILE A 33 4.77 -12.24 -12.57
N TRP A 34 4.68 -11.18 -13.37
CA TRP A 34 3.84 -10.02 -13.05
C TRP A 34 2.35 -10.34 -13.07
N LEU A 35 1.87 -11.13 -14.03
CA LEU A 35 0.48 -11.61 -14.04
C LEU A 35 0.12 -12.33 -12.74
N LYS A 36 1.01 -13.22 -12.26
CA LYS A 36 0.80 -13.94 -10.99
C LYS A 36 0.80 -13.01 -9.79
N THR A 37 1.65 -11.98 -9.77
CA THR A 37 1.71 -10.98 -8.71
C THR A 37 0.45 -10.14 -8.66
N LEU A 38 0.02 -9.58 -9.80
CA LEU A 38 -1.16 -8.72 -9.90
C LEU A 38 -2.45 -9.47 -9.53
N ALA A 39 -2.55 -10.76 -9.86
CA ALA A 39 -3.67 -11.60 -9.44
C ALA A 39 -3.77 -11.79 -7.91
N ARG A 40 -2.66 -11.66 -7.17
CA ARG A 40 -2.59 -11.87 -5.72
C ARG A 40 -2.64 -10.56 -4.92
N LEU A 41 -2.11 -9.49 -5.52
CA LEU A 41 -1.88 -8.21 -4.87
C LEU A 41 -2.47 -7.10 -5.76
N PRO A 42 -3.79 -6.90 -5.71
CA PRO A 42 -4.41 -5.76 -6.39
C PRO A 42 -3.88 -4.46 -5.79
N TYR A 43 -3.70 -3.45 -6.63
CA TYR A 43 -3.29 -2.12 -6.20
C TYR A 43 -4.43 -1.40 -5.49
N GLY A 44 -4.06 -0.52 -4.56
CA GLY A 44 -4.99 0.38 -3.90
C GLY A 44 -4.23 1.60 -3.39
N ALA A 45 -4.86 2.76 -3.49
CA ALA A 45 -4.35 4.00 -2.92
C ALA A 45 -5.53 4.78 -2.36
N GLU A 46 -5.52 4.96 -1.05
CA GLU A 46 -6.55 5.69 -0.32
C GLU A 46 -5.92 6.51 0.81
N ARG A 47 -6.70 7.45 1.34
CA ARG A 47 -6.32 8.21 2.53
C ARG A 47 -6.43 7.32 3.76
N MET A 48 -5.57 7.58 4.75
CA MET A 48 -5.69 6.93 6.04
C MET A 48 -7.04 7.25 6.68
N THR A 49 -7.63 6.25 7.32
CA THR A 49 -8.88 6.38 8.09
C THR A 49 -8.58 6.17 9.58
N PRO A 50 -9.48 6.57 10.49
CA PRO A 50 -9.29 6.33 11.92
C PRO A 50 -9.11 4.85 12.27
N ALA A 51 -9.80 3.97 11.55
CA ALA A 51 -9.66 2.52 11.72
C ALA A 51 -8.24 2.06 11.36
N VAL A 52 -7.74 2.48 10.19
CA VAL A 52 -6.38 2.12 9.75
C VAL A 52 -5.32 2.71 10.70
N TYR A 53 -5.51 3.94 11.20
CA TYR A 53 -4.63 4.51 12.22
C TYR A 53 -4.58 3.65 13.50
N ASN A 54 -5.72 3.13 13.95
CA ASN A 54 -5.77 2.27 15.13
C ASN A 54 -5.08 0.92 14.88
N GLU A 55 -5.27 0.33 13.70
CA GLU A 55 -4.59 -0.92 13.30
C GLU A 55 -3.08 -0.74 13.24
N GLN A 56 -2.60 0.34 12.63
CA GLN A 56 -1.17 0.67 12.58
C GLN A 56 -0.60 0.93 13.98
N GLN A 57 -1.36 1.57 14.88
CA GLN A 57 -0.93 1.75 16.27
C GLN A 57 -0.79 0.40 16.99
N ALA A 58 -1.75 -0.53 16.81
CA ALA A 58 -1.68 -1.87 17.39
C ALA A 58 -0.47 -2.67 16.87
N LEU A 59 -0.13 -2.50 15.59
CA LEU A 59 1.07 -3.08 15.00
C LEU A 59 2.35 -2.49 15.61
N ALA A 60 2.43 -1.16 15.72
CA ALA A 60 3.57 -0.46 16.33
C ALA A 60 3.78 -0.84 17.81
N ASP A 61 2.69 -0.93 18.57
CA ASP A 61 2.70 -1.37 19.96
C ASP A 61 3.19 -2.82 20.08
N THR A 62 2.76 -3.69 19.16
CA THR A 62 3.23 -5.08 19.10
C THR A 62 4.72 -5.15 18.84
N PHE A 63 5.22 -4.39 17.86
CA PHE A 63 6.63 -4.38 17.49
C PHE A 63 7.52 -3.83 18.61
N THR A 64 7.03 -2.84 19.34
CA THR A 64 7.70 -2.32 20.55
C THR A 64 7.74 -3.39 21.65
N ARG A 65 6.61 -4.05 21.91
CA ARG A 65 6.51 -5.09 22.96
C ARG A 65 7.43 -6.29 22.72
N ILE A 66 7.64 -6.68 21.47
CA ILE A 66 8.55 -7.80 21.12
C ILE A 66 10.00 -7.35 20.88
N GLY A 67 10.31 -6.06 21.05
CA GLY A 67 11.66 -5.52 20.92
C GLY A 67 12.16 -5.30 19.49
N LEU A 68 11.28 -5.37 18.47
CA LEU A 68 11.65 -5.02 17.09
C LEU A 68 11.72 -3.51 16.87
N LEU A 69 10.94 -2.73 17.60
CA LEU A 69 11.09 -1.29 17.67
C LEU A 69 11.77 -0.90 18.99
N PRO A 70 12.82 -0.06 18.95
CA PRO A 70 13.58 0.32 20.14
C PRO A 70 12.83 1.29 21.06
N VAL A 71 11.80 1.97 20.54
CA VAL A 71 10.98 2.95 21.27
C VAL A 71 9.52 2.86 20.81
N LYS A 72 8.61 3.31 21.70
CA LYS A 72 7.20 3.42 21.35
C LYS A 72 7.00 4.47 20.25
N VAL A 73 6.15 4.14 19.28
CA VAL A 73 5.74 5.03 18.19
C VAL A 73 4.31 5.49 18.42
N ASP A 74 4.06 6.79 18.29
CA ASP A 74 2.70 7.33 18.16
C ASP A 74 2.40 7.55 16.68
N VAL A 75 1.58 6.67 16.10
CA VAL A 75 1.25 6.71 14.67
C VAL A 75 0.45 7.96 14.32
N ARG A 76 -0.40 8.46 15.24
CA ARG A 76 -1.24 9.63 14.97
C ARG A 76 -0.45 10.93 14.92
N SER A 77 0.76 10.97 15.50
CA SER A 77 1.66 12.12 15.35
C SER A 77 2.03 12.40 13.88
N ALA A 78 1.93 11.40 13.00
CA ALA A 78 2.21 11.50 11.57
C ALA A 78 0.96 11.75 10.71
N THR A 79 -0.17 12.14 11.31
CA THR A 79 -1.42 12.36 10.57
C THR A 79 -1.29 13.50 9.56
N TRP A 80 -1.80 13.30 8.34
CA TRP A 80 -1.82 14.34 7.33
C TRP A 80 -3.10 15.19 7.47
N SER A 81 -3.01 16.51 7.25
CA SER A 81 -4.13 17.46 7.44
C SER A 81 -5.36 17.22 6.56
N LEU A 82 -5.21 16.42 5.51
CA LEU A 82 -6.27 16.03 4.56
C LEU A 82 -6.81 14.61 4.81
N ASP A 83 -6.26 13.89 5.79
CA ASP A 83 -6.85 12.63 6.22
C ASP A 83 -8.13 12.93 7.00
N LYS A 84 -9.19 12.18 6.73
CA LYS A 84 -10.47 12.40 7.39
C LYS A 84 -10.38 11.87 8.83
N PRO A 85 -10.84 12.64 9.82
CA PRO A 85 -10.87 12.21 11.22
C PRO A 85 -11.89 11.11 11.48
#